data_AF-A0A1W9TSE7-F1
#
_entry.id   AF-A0A1W9TSE7-F1
#
_cell.length_a   1.000
_cell.length_b   1.000
_cell.length_c   1.000
_cell.angle_alpha   90.00
_cell.angle_beta   90.00
_cell.angle_gamma   90.00
#
_symmetry.space_group_name_H-M   'P 1'
#
loop_
_entity.id
_entity.type
_entity.pdbx_description
1 polymer ?
#
loop_
_entity_poly.entity_id
_entity_poly.type
_entity_poly.pdbx_seq_one_letter_code
_entity_poly.pdbx_strand_id
1 'polypeptide(L)'
;MKLGIEIVGLKVFSDGESDRENDWLLGLAKPKGGTVMPMPKVPIPFKDINQAKKILADYGEDFIHPTKTRSTDEIIKHSVGSNLFRAFRGIDGPSKIYRNWAKENFEFILSNLKSRETLEKYDEFIFELNESLSRRWYEKNENNKSKKLSFGPSIKMVNLLIKTIFENGQLRKDNENIIDFLHIPFDSYSMKPLILIINDIIAPDYKFGIKIPKTVTMNFINTKELYNIILDSVRNICSQSEIPPIIYDYWCWDDKH
;
A
#
# COMPACT_ATOMS: atom_id res chain seq x y z
N MET A 1 31.26 -34.60 -21.86
CA MET A 1 32.21 -33.93 -22.78
C MET A 1 31.72 -32.50 -22.95
N LYS A 2 32.66 -31.56 -22.90
CA LYS A 2 32.48 -30.11 -22.75
C LYS A 2 32.42 -29.44 -24.13
N LEU A 3 31.90 -28.20 -24.15
CA LEU A 3 32.05 -27.14 -25.17
C LEU A 3 31.04 -27.22 -26.33
N GLY A 4 30.42 -26.14 -26.80
CA GLY A 4 30.54 -24.72 -26.49
C GLY A 4 29.86 -23.95 -27.64
N ILE A 5 29.20 -22.83 -27.37
CA ILE A 5 28.82 -21.87 -28.42
C ILE A 5 29.12 -20.46 -27.92
N GLU A 6 29.67 -19.70 -28.85
CA GLU A 6 30.44 -18.47 -28.76
C GLU A 6 29.66 -17.24 -28.28
N ILE A 7 30.42 -16.32 -27.66
CA ILE A 7 30.09 -14.92 -27.49
C ILE A 7 30.90 -14.15 -28.53
N VAL A 8 30.28 -13.47 -29.50
CA VAL A 8 30.77 -12.19 -30.08
C VAL A 8 29.59 -11.44 -30.70
N GLY A 9 29.45 -10.14 -30.40
CA GLY A 9 28.63 -9.25 -31.24
C GLY A 9 28.05 -8.01 -30.58
N LEU A 10 28.91 -7.13 -30.04
CA LEU A 10 28.55 -5.74 -29.73
C LEU A 10 28.04 -5.01 -30.98
N LYS A 11 26.89 -4.33 -30.89
CA LYS A 11 26.63 -3.14 -31.70
C LYS A 11 25.98 -2.05 -30.85
N VAL A 12 26.64 -0.90 -30.93
CA VAL A 12 26.40 0.38 -30.27
C VAL A 12 25.05 0.95 -30.70
N PHE A 13 24.25 1.41 -29.74
CA PHE A 13 23.25 2.44 -29.97
C PHE A 13 23.57 3.65 -29.09
N SER A 14 23.67 4.77 -29.79
CA SER A 14 23.97 6.13 -29.36
C SER A 14 22.86 6.76 -28.53
N ASP A 15 23.29 7.51 -27.53
CA ASP A 15 22.74 8.74 -26.96
C ASP A 15 21.26 9.05 -27.21
N GLY A 16 20.49 8.94 -26.13
CA GLY A 16 19.14 9.47 -25.99
C GLY A 16 18.80 9.55 -24.50
N GLU A 17 19.19 10.66 -23.88
CA GLU A 17 18.78 11.22 -22.58
C GLU A 17 18.17 10.25 -21.55
N SER A 18 19.02 9.77 -20.62
CA SER A 18 18.55 9.11 -19.41
C SER A 18 18.31 10.14 -18.30
N ASP A 19 17.07 10.55 -18.10
CA ASP A 19 16.64 11.22 -16.87
C ASP A 19 16.62 10.20 -15.72
N ARG A 20 17.81 10.01 -15.12
CA ARG A 20 17.97 9.34 -13.83
C ARG A 20 17.69 10.33 -12.72
N GLU A 21 16.42 10.60 -12.46
CA GLU A 21 16.00 11.19 -11.19
C GLU A 21 15.52 10.09 -10.23
N ASN A 22 16.41 9.77 -9.28
CA ASN A 22 16.07 9.03 -8.06
C ASN A 22 15.26 9.96 -7.14
N ASP A 23 13.95 9.96 -7.38
CA ASP A 23 12.98 10.78 -6.66
C ASP A 23 12.34 9.94 -5.54
N TRP A 24 12.93 10.02 -4.35
CA TRP A 24 12.53 9.30 -3.14
C TRP A 24 11.25 9.90 -2.54
N LEU A 25 10.45 9.08 -1.87
CA LEU A 25 9.25 9.48 -1.13
C LEU A 25 9.59 10.51 -0.03
N LEU A 26 9.44 11.79 -0.38
CA LEU A 26 8.86 12.89 0.41
C LEU A 26 9.55 13.31 1.72
N GLY A 27 10.18 14.48 1.67
CA GLY A 27 9.82 15.55 2.62
C GLY A 27 10.57 15.65 3.96
N LEU A 28 11.84 15.26 4.04
CA LEU A 28 12.76 15.80 5.05
C LEU A 28 13.91 16.49 4.31
N ALA A 29 14.19 17.74 4.70
CA ALA A 29 15.19 18.60 4.07
C ALA A 29 16.54 17.88 3.89
N LYS A 30 17.11 17.93 2.68
CA LYS A 30 18.45 17.39 2.41
C LYS A 30 19.53 18.38 2.85
N PRO A 31 20.54 17.98 3.65
CA PRO A 31 21.90 18.48 3.47
C PRO A 31 22.56 17.71 2.31
N LYS A 32 23.34 18.40 1.49
CA LYS A 32 24.09 17.80 0.37
C LYS A 32 25.15 16.82 0.90
N GLY A 33 25.11 15.56 0.45
CA GLY A 33 26.14 14.55 0.73
C GLY A 33 25.53 13.17 1.02
N GLY A 34 25.38 12.33 -0.01
CA GLY A 34 24.63 11.07 0.06
C GLY A 34 25.24 10.03 0.99
N THR A 35 24.51 9.74 2.07
CA THR A 35 24.60 8.49 2.84
C THR A 35 23.33 7.70 2.51
N VAL A 36 23.44 6.42 2.17
CA VAL A 36 22.27 5.55 1.93
C VAL A 36 21.44 5.53 3.21
N MET A 37 20.19 6.03 3.18
CA MET A 37 19.33 5.95 4.36
C MET A 37 19.04 4.48 4.67
N PRO A 38 19.13 4.06 5.95
CA PRO A 38 18.77 2.71 6.34
C PRO A 38 17.29 2.47 5.98
N MET A 39 16.97 1.31 5.41
CA MET A 39 15.57 0.93 5.26
C MET A 39 14.91 0.86 6.63
N PRO A 40 13.59 1.14 6.73
CA PRO A 40 12.85 0.90 7.96
C PRO A 40 13.17 -0.50 8.44
N LYS A 41 13.52 -0.61 9.72
CA LYS A 41 13.66 -1.93 10.30
C LYS A 41 12.30 -2.59 10.24
N VAL A 42 12.31 -3.81 9.71
CA VAL A 42 11.11 -4.64 9.65
C VAL A 42 10.51 -4.73 11.05
N PRO A 43 9.22 -4.37 11.24
CA PRO A 43 8.56 -4.47 12.53
C PRO A 43 8.69 -5.88 13.10
N ILE A 44 9.01 -5.95 14.39
CA ILE A 44 9.05 -7.20 15.13
C ILE A 44 7.59 -7.66 15.34
N PRO A 45 7.26 -8.96 15.17
CA PRO A 45 5.96 -9.48 15.54
C PRO A 45 5.55 -9.11 16.96
N PHE A 46 4.28 -8.74 17.16
CA PHE A 46 3.74 -8.60 18.51
C PHE A 46 3.83 -9.93 19.25
N LYS A 47 4.19 -9.90 20.52
CA LYS A 47 4.25 -11.10 21.38
C LYS A 47 2.86 -11.57 21.77
N ASP A 48 1.98 -10.63 22.08
CA ASP A 48 0.60 -10.85 22.50
C ASP A 48 -0.26 -9.60 22.24
N ILE A 49 -1.58 -9.71 22.43
CA ILE A 49 -2.53 -8.61 22.22
C ILE A 49 -2.26 -7.42 23.14
N ASN A 50 -1.90 -7.65 24.41
CA ASN A 50 -1.71 -6.55 25.36
C ASN A 50 -0.50 -5.70 24.98
N GLN A 51 0.59 -6.34 24.53
CA GLN A 51 1.75 -5.64 24.00
C GLN A 51 1.37 -4.81 22.78
N ALA A 52 0.60 -5.40 21.85
CA ALA A 52 0.19 -4.71 20.64
C ALA A 52 -0.68 -3.47 20.95
N LYS A 53 -1.67 -3.62 21.84
CA LYS A 53 -2.51 -2.50 22.29
C LYS A 53 -1.71 -1.37 22.88
N LYS A 54 -0.79 -1.70 23.80
CA LYS A 54 0.06 -0.70 24.45
C LYS A 54 0.92 0.05 23.42
N ILE A 55 1.63 -0.67 22.55
CA ILE A 55 2.49 -0.06 21.54
C ILE A 55 1.71 0.87 20.61
N LEU A 56 0.52 0.44 20.18
CA LEU A 56 -0.32 1.21 19.28
C LEU A 56 -0.92 2.45 19.95
N ALA A 57 -1.38 2.32 21.21
CA ALA A 57 -1.85 3.46 21.99
C ALA A 57 -0.72 4.48 22.22
N ASP A 58 0.44 4.02 22.72
CA ASP A 58 1.62 4.87 22.95
C ASP A 58 2.05 5.60 21.65
N TYR A 59 2.00 4.92 20.50
CA TYR A 59 2.30 5.55 19.21
C TYR A 59 1.24 6.57 18.79
N GLY A 60 -0.04 6.28 19.07
CA GLY A 60 -1.17 7.13 18.74
C GLY A 60 -1.20 8.46 19.50
N GLU A 61 -0.80 8.47 20.78
CA GLU A 61 -0.78 9.68 21.63
C GLU A 61 0.07 10.81 21.03
N ASP A 62 1.22 10.45 20.45
CA ASP A 62 2.17 11.40 19.84
C ASP A 62 2.00 11.51 18.31
N PHE A 63 1.03 10.82 17.72
CA PHE A 63 0.94 10.72 16.27
C PHE A 63 0.41 12.01 15.64
N ILE A 64 1.25 12.63 14.80
CA ILE A 64 0.86 13.77 13.97
C ILE A 64 0.73 13.30 12.53
N HIS A 65 -0.49 13.41 11.98
CA HIS A 65 -0.74 13.07 10.59
C HIS A 65 0.17 13.87 9.63
N PRO A 66 0.91 13.18 8.74
CA PRO A 66 1.69 13.86 7.72
C PRO A 66 0.78 14.77 6.89
N THR A 67 1.19 16.01 6.74
CA THR A 67 0.45 17.02 5.96
C THR A 67 1.37 17.49 4.86
N LYS A 68 0.99 17.19 3.62
CA LYS A 68 1.78 17.49 2.45
C LYS A 68 0.93 18.29 1.47
N THR A 69 1.55 19.16 0.68
CA THR A 69 0.85 19.89 -0.40
C THR A 69 1.38 19.34 -1.71
N ARG A 70 0.48 18.81 -2.54
CA ARG A 70 0.78 18.22 -3.85
C ARG A 70 -0.29 18.57 -4.86
N SER A 71 0.11 18.74 -6.10
CA SER A 71 -0.79 18.66 -7.25
C SER A 71 -1.36 17.24 -7.41
N THR A 72 -2.44 17.12 -8.19
CA THR A 72 -3.04 15.81 -8.54
C THR A 72 -2.03 14.86 -9.15
N ASP A 73 -1.23 15.34 -10.12
CA ASP A 73 -0.21 14.51 -10.79
C ASP A 73 0.87 14.05 -9.80
N GLU A 74 1.25 14.87 -8.83
CA GLU A 74 2.18 14.47 -7.76
C GLU A 74 1.56 13.46 -6.79
N ILE A 75 0.28 13.61 -6.40
CA ILE A 75 -0.42 12.61 -5.58
C ILE A 75 -0.39 11.24 -6.27
N ILE A 76 -0.75 11.20 -7.55
CA ILE A 76 -0.79 9.96 -8.34
C ILE A 76 0.62 9.39 -8.57
N LYS A 77 1.62 10.25 -8.82
CA LYS A 77 3.01 9.83 -9.03
C LYS A 77 3.58 9.21 -7.75
N HIS A 78 3.29 9.81 -6.59
CA HIS A 78 3.87 9.42 -5.30
C HIS A 78 3.06 8.38 -4.52
N SER A 79 1.81 8.10 -4.90
CA SER A 79 1.01 7.09 -4.20
C SER A 79 1.61 5.69 -4.28
N VAL A 80 2.15 5.31 -5.43
CA VAL A 80 2.75 3.98 -5.63
C VAL A 80 4.23 4.11 -6.00
N GLY A 81 5.09 3.65 -5.10
CA GLY A 81 6.54 3.61 -5.31
C GLY A 81 6.97 2.61 -6.39
N SER A 82 8.12 2.87 -7.00
CA SER A 82 8.71 2.04 -8.06
C SER A 82 8.92 0.57 -7.65
N ASN A 83 9.19 0.32 -6.36
CA ASN A 83 9.36 -1.03 -5.81
C ASN A 83 8.12 -1.91 -5.96
N LEU A 84 6.91 -1.35 -5.86
CA LEU A 84 5.68 -2.13 -6.07
C LEU A 84 5.58 -2.58 -7.53
N PHE A 85 5.90 -1.69 -8.48
CA PHE A 85 5.85 -2.01 -9.90
C PHE A 85 6.87 -3.08 -10.33
N ARG A 86 7.97 -3.24 -9.58
CA ARG A 86 8.96 -4.33 -9.82
C ARG A 86 8.38 -5.73 -9.61
N ALA A 87 7.28 -5.85 -8.86
CA ALA A 87 6.56 -7.13 -8.73
C ALA A 87 5.87 -7.54 -10.05
N PHE A 88 5.61 -6.59 -10.94
CA PHE A 88 4.93 -6.80 -12.23
C PHE A 88 5.91 -6.90 -13.39
N ARG A 89 7.11 -7.46 -13.17
CA ARG A 89 8.13 -7.60 -14.21
C ARG A 89 7.59 -8.32 -15.45
N GLY A 90 7.82 -7.70 -16.60
CA GLY A 90 7.36 -8.18 -17.91
C GLY A 90 5.89 -7.88 -18.23
N ILE A 91 5.21 -7.05 -17.45
CA ILE A 91 4.10 -6.23 -17.95
C ILE A 91 4.72 -4.96 -18.55
N ASP A 92 4.24 -4.54 -19.71
CA ASP A 92 4.70 -3.29 -20.31
C ASP A 92 4.02 -2.08 -19.64
N GLY A 93 4.83 -1.13 -19.19
CA GLY A 93 4.37 0.09 -18.53
C GLY A 93 3.39 -0.07 -17.36
N PRO A 94 3.64 -0.93 -16.33
CA PRO A 94 2.69 -1.12 -15.22
C PRO A 94 2.42 0.18 -14.43
N SER A 95 3.43 1.03 -14.29
CA SER A 95 3.28 2.36 -13.70
C SER A 95 2.40 3.28 -14.55
N LYS A 96 2.51 3.20 -15.87
CA LYS A 96 1.70 3.98 -16.82
C LYS A 96 0.24 3.54 -16.78
N ILE A 97 -0.02 2.24 -16.72
CA ILE A 97 -1.38 1.68 -16.58
C ILE A 97 -2.04 2.24 -15.31
N TYR A 98 -1.36 2.12 -14.17
CA TYR A 98 -1.87 2.64 -12.90
C TYR A 98 -2.09 4.15 -12.91
N ARG A 99 -1.08 4.93 -13.33
CA ARG A 99 -1.17 6.40 -13.29
C ARG A 99 -2.27 6.93 -14.21
N ASN A 100 -2.44 6.33 -15.38
CA ASN A 100 -3.54 6.69 -16.28
C ASN A 100 -4.90 6.35 -15.65
N TRP A 101 -5.04 5.14 -15.08
CA TRP A 101 -6.25 4.77 -14.35
C TRP A 101 -6.56 5.75 -13.21
N ALA A 102 -5.57 6.06 -12.37
CA ALA A 102 -5.74 6.95 -11.24
C ALA A 102 -6.13 8.36 -11.69
N LYS A 103 -5.53 8.87 -12.77
CA LYS A 103 -5.86 10.17 -13.36
C LYS A 103 -7.28 10.21 -13.91
N GLU A 104 -7.69 9.17 -14.62
CA GLU A 104 -9.04 9.03 -15.18
C GLU A 104 -10.13 8.97 -14.08
N ASN A 105 -9.79 8.47 -12.89
CA ASN A 105 -10.74 8.27 -11.78
C ASN A 105 -10.61 9.29 -10.64
N PHE A 106 -9.67 10.25 -10.70
CA PHE A 106 -9.32 11.08 -9.55
C PHE A 106 -10.49 11.93 -9.02
N GLU A 107 -11.18 12.64 -9.91
CA GLU A 107 -12.33 13.48 -9.52
C GLU A 107 -13.50 12.63 -9.00
N PHE A 108 -13.74 11.46 -9.61
CA PHE A 108 -14.72 10.50 -9.11
C PHE A 108 -14.37 10.04 -7.69
N ILE A 109 -13.09 9.76 -7.43
CA ILE A 109 -12.62 9.37 -6.11
C ILE A 109 -12.88 10.48 -5.10
N LEU A 110 -12.47 11.72 -5.39
CA LEU A 110 -12.67 12.85 -4.47
C LEU A 110 -14.15 13.11 -4.16
N SER A 111 -15.01 13.06 -5.17
CA SER A 111 -16.46 13.25 -4.99
C SER A 111 -17.08 12.16 -4.11
N ASN A 112 -16.64 10.91 -4.29
CA ASN A 112 -17.14 9.78 -3.50
C ASN A 112 -16.64 9.84 -2.06
N LEU A 113 -15.37 10.18 -1.82
CA LEU A 113 -14.84 10.30 -0.46
C LEU A 113 -15.64 11.30 0.39
N LYS A 114 -16.03 12.44 -0.20
CA LYS A 114 -16.81 13.48 0.47
C LYS A 114 -18.24 13.06 0.84
N SER A 115 -18.80 12.09 0.14
CA SER A 115 -20.22 11.70 0.27
C SER A 115 -20.43 10.41 1.07
N ARG A 116 -19.36 9.77 1.57
CA ARG A 116 -19.51 8.53 2.35
C ARG A 116 -19.71 8.83 3.83
N GLU A 117 -20.86 8.39 4.32
CA GLU A 117 -21.30 8.60 5.71
C GLU A 117 -21.09 7.37 6.60
N THR A 118 -20.89 6.19 6.01
CA THR A 118 -20.77 4.93 6.76
C THR A 118 -19.59 4.09 6.28
N LEU A 119 -19.10 3.22 7.16
CA LEU A 119 -17.99 2.32 6.89
C LEU A 119 -18.32 1.35 5.76
N GLU A 120 -19.55 0.83 5.71
CA GLU A 120 -19.99 -0.14 4.70
C GLU A 120 -19.96 0.48 3.31
N LYS A 121 -20.50 1.71 3.16
CA LYS A 121 -20.47 2.46 1.90
C LYS A 121 -19.06 2.82 1.46
N TYR A 122 -18.15 3.02 2.40
CA TYR A 122 -16.73 3.25 2.11
C TYR A 122 -16.05 1.96 1.64
N ASP A 123 -16.29 0.84 2.33
CA ASP A 123 -15.73 -0.47 2.00
C ASP A 123 -16.17 -0.91 0.59
N GLU A 124 -17.46 -0.77 0.27
CA GLU A 124 -18.00 -1.01 -1.09
C GLU A 124 -17.25 -0.19 -2.15
N PHE A 125 -17.09 1.12 -1.91
CA PHE A 125 -16.40 2.03 -2.82
C PHE A 125 -14.94 1.62 -3.06
N ILE A 126 -14.21 1.21 -2.02
CA ILE A 126 -12.84 0.73 -2.18
C ILE A 126 -12.78 -0.53 -3.04
N PHE A 127 -13.73 -1.45 -2.89
CA PHE A 127 -13.80 -2.65 -3.74
C PHE A 127 -14.19 -2.32 -5.18
N GLU A 128 -15.07 -1.36 -5.43
CA GLU A 128 -15.38 -0.87 -6.78
C GLU A 128 -14.13 -0.29 -7.47
N LEU A 129 -13.31 0.49 -6.76
CA LEU A 129 -12.05 1.00 -7.29
C LEU A 129 -11.06 -0.14 -7.61
N ASN A 130 -11.00 -1.13 -6.74
CA ASN A 130 -10.15 -2.31 -6.93
C ASN A 130 -10.55 -3.12 -8.18
N GLU A 131 -11.84 -3.34 -8.39
CA GLU A 131 -12.37 -3.99 -9.58
C GLU A 131 -12.10 -3.15 -10.84
N SER A 132 -12.31 -1.83 -10.77
CA SER A 132 -12.02 -0.89 -11.85
C SER A 132 -10.55 -0.94 -12.26
N LEU A 133 -9.61 -0.90 -11.31
CA LEU A 133 -8.18 -1.02 -11.57
C LEU A 133 -7.84 -2.39 -12.18
N SER A 134 -8.39 -3.47 -11.62
CA SER A 134 -8.15 -4.83 -12.11
C SER A 134 -8.63 -5.03 -13.55
N ARG A 135 -9.80 -4.48 -13.90
CA ARG A 135 -10.32 -4.47 -15.27
C ARG A 135 -9.41 -3.68 -16.21
N ARG A 136 -9.02 -2.45 -15.83
CA ARG A 136 -8.10 -1.62 -16.62
C ARG A 136 -6.76 -2.32 -16.86
N TRP A 137 -6.28 -3.05 -15.86
CA TRP A 137 -5.07 -3.85 -15.96
C TRP A 137 -5.22 -5.01 -16.95
N TYR A 138 -6.35 -5.71 -16.90
CA TYR A 138 -6.68 -6.80 -17.83
C TYR A 138 -6.76 -6.31 -19.27
N GLU A 139 -7.51 -5.22 -19.54
CA GLU A 139 -7.66 -4.63 -20.88
C GLU A 139 -6.32 -4.28 -21.53
N LYS A 140 -5.36 -3.75 -20.75
CA LYS A 140 -4.03 -3.40 -21.26
C LYS A 140 -3.10 -4.59 -21.44
N ASN A 141 -3.46 -5.75 -20.88
CA ASN A 141 -2.65 -6.97 -20.91
C ASN A 141 -3.42 -8.18 -21.46
N GLU A 142 -4.44 -7.97 -22.29
CA GLU A 142 -5.35 -9.03 -22.75
C GLU A 142 -4.60 -10.19 -23.44
N ASN A 143 -3.52 -9.87 -24.16
CA ASN A 143 -2.64 -10.85 -24.82
C ASN A 143 -1.72 -11.63 -23.87
N ASN A 144 -1.70 -11.27 -22.58
CA ASN A 144 -0.86 -11.86 -21.54
C ASN A 144 -1.70 -12.25 -20.31
N LYS A 145 -2.68 -13.14 -20.52
CA LYS A 145 -3.64 -13.61 -19.49
C LYS A 145 -2.98 -14.23 -18.25
N SER A 146 -1.71 -14.64 -18.33
CA SER A 146 -0.94 -15.15 -17.18
C SER A 146 -0.48 -14.05 -16.22
N LYS A 147 -0.66 -12.77 -16.59
CA LYS A 147 -0.27 -11.60 -15.78
C LYS A 147 -1.47 -10.78 -15.33
N LYS A 148 -2.52 -11.45 -14.88
CA LYS A 148 -3.61 -10.82 -14.13
C LYS A 148 -3.05 -10.16 -12.87
N LEU A 149 -3.58 -8.98 -12.57
CA LEU A 149 -3.29 -8.32 -11.30
C LEU A 149 -3.95 -9.13 -10.18
N SER A 150 -3.16 -9.65 -9.24
CA SER A 150 -3.69 -10.33 -8.07
C SER A 150 -4.37 -9.33 -7.12
N PHE A 151 -5.32 -9.84 -6.34
CA PHE A 151 -6.15 -9.03 -5.43
C PHE A 151 -5.33 -8.18 -4.45
N GLY A 152 -4.35 -8.77 -3.76
CA GLY A 152 -3.54 -8.06 -2.76
C GLY A 152 -2.79 -6.85 -3.34
N PRO A 153 -2.03 -7.01 -4.43
CA PRO A 153 -1.41 -5.86 -5.07
C PRO A 153 -2.40 -4.82 -5.63
N SER A 154 -3.54 -5.22 -6.21
CA SER A 154 -4.52 -4.25 -6.72
C SER A 154 -5.14 -3.41 -5.60
N ILE A 155 -5.62 -4.06 -4.53
CA ILE A 155 -6.26 -3.36 -3.41
C ILE A 155 -5.24 -2.47 -2.69
N LYS A 156 -3.99 -2.93 -2.56
CA LYS A 156 -2.90 -2.11 -2.00
C LYS A 156 -2.69 -0.83 -2.79
N MET A 157 -2.68 -0.89 -4.12
CA MET A 157 -2.49 0.27 -4.99
C MET A 157 -3.62 1.30 -4.87
N VAL A 158 -4.85 0.83 -4.67
CA VAL A 158 -6.01 1.66 -4.36
C VAL A 158 -5.83 2.34 -2.99
N ASN A 159 -5.55 1.56 -1.94
CA ASN A 159 -5.41 2.09 -0.57
C ASN A 159 -4.26 3.10 -0.46
N LEU A 160 -3.14 2.86 -1.16
CA LEU A 160 -2.04 3.81 -1.23
C LEU A 160 -2.44 5.14 -1.90
N LEU A 161 -3.27 5.10 -2.94
CA LEU A 161 -3.79 6.32 -3.56
C LEU A 161 -4.64 7.11 -2.57
N ILE A 162 -5.59 6.45 -1.92
CA ILE A 162 -6.48 7.10 -0.95
C ILE A 162 -5.69 7.65 0.24
N LYS A 163 -4.73 6.89 0.78
CA LYS A 163 -3.81 7.37 1.82
C LYS A 163 -3.07 8.64 1.37
N THR A 164 -2.57 8.67 0.13
CA THR A 164 -1.81 9.82 -0.38
C THR A 164 -2.70 11.04 -0.64
N ILE A 165 -3.96 10.82 -1.04
CA ILE A 165 -4.99 11.87 -1.10
C ILE A 165 -5.23 12.42 0.31
N PHE A 166 -5.38 11.57 1.31
CA PHE A 166 -5.59 11.98 2.70
C PHE A 166 -4.38 12.67 3.34
N GLU A 167 -3.15 12.32 2.94
CA GLU A 167 -1.94 13.06 3.32
C GLU A 167 -1.88 14.47 2.70
N ASN A 168 -2.68 14.75 1.67
CA ASN A 168 -2.78 16.09 1.12
C ASN A 168 -3.61 16.99 2.04
N GLY A 169 -2.98 17.99 2.65
CA GLY A 169 -3.63 18.80 3.69
C GLY A 169 -4.88 19.55 3.24
N GLN A 170 -4.99 19.91 1.96
CA GLN A 170 -6.18 20.58 1.42
C GLN A 170 -7.32 19.59 1.24
N LEU A 171 -7.03 18.42 0.67
CA LEU A 171 -8.03 17.38 0.44
C LEU A 171 -8.47 16.71 1.74
N ARG A 172 -7.58 16.63 2.74
CA ARG A 172 -7.91 16.08 4.06
C ARG A 172 -8.99 16.89 4.78
N LYS A 173 -8.90 18.22 4.76
CA LYS A 173 -9.88 19.10 5.44
C LYS A 173 -11.31 18.84 4.98
N ASP A 174 -11.47 18.49 3.71
CA ASP A 174 -12.77 18.17 3.14
C ASP A 174 -13.27 16.75 3.48
N ASN A 175 -12.43 15.91 4.10
CA ASN A 175 -12.67 14.48 4.32
C ASN A 175 -12.17 14.03 5.71
N GLU A 176 -12.18 14.88 6.74
CA GLU A 176 -11.63 14.50 8.06
C GLU A 176 -12.38 13.31 8.68
N ASN A 177 -13.66 13.16 8.33
CA ASN A 177 -14.54 12.10 8.80
C ASN A 177 -14.20 10.68 8.29
N ILE A 178 -13.39 10.55 7.22
CA ILE A 178 -13.09 9.22 6.66
C ILE A 178 -11.87 8.56 7.31
N ILE A 179 -11.17 9.24 8.22
CA ILE A 179 -9.93 8.75 8.84
C ILE A 179 -10.11 7.36 9.47
N ASP A 180 -11.24 7.15 10.14
CA ASP A 180 -11.60 5.89 10.80
C ASP A 180 -11.96 4.79 9.79
N PHE A 181 -12.28 5.18 8.55
CA PHE A 181 -12.68 4.27 7.50
C PHE A 181 -11.50 3.84 6.62
N LEU A 182 -10.40 4.60 6.61
CA LEU A 182 -9.23 4.34 5.77
C LEU A 182 -8.71 2.91 5.93
N HIS A 183 -8.55 2.23 4.80
CA HIS A 183 -8.01 0.88 4.73
C HIS A 183 -6.49 0.87 4.83
N ILE A 184 -5.94 -0.25 5.32
CA ILE A 184 -4.50 -0.48 5.38
C ILE A 184 -3.98 -0.95 4.01
N PRO A 185 -2.93 -0.31 3.43
CA PRO A 185 -2.27 -0.80 2.23
C PRO A 185 -1.37 -2.01 2.55
N PHE A 186 -1.99 -3.17 2.81
CA PHE A 186 -1.30 -4.36 3.32
C PHE A 186 -0.10 -4.82 2.49
N ASP A 187 1.00 -5.12 3.17
CA ASP A 187 2.18 -5.77 2.64
C ASP A 187 2.98 -6.48 3.72
N SER A 188 4.24 -6.82 3.43
CA SER A 188 5.06 -7.55 4.38
C SER A 188 5.35 -6.77 5.66
N TYR A 189 5.38 -5.44 5.65
CA TYR A 189 5.63 -4.63 6.85
C TYR A 189 4.38 -4.57 7.72
N SER A 190 3.21 -4.40 7.12
CA SER A 190 1.93 -4.36 7.86
C SER A 190 1.37 -5.73 8.22
N MET A 191 1.82 -6.82 7.60
CA MET A 191 1.38 -8.18 7.99
C MET A 191 2.28 -8.86 9.03
N LYS A 192 3.58 -8.54 9.06
CA LYS A 192 4.53 -9.19 9.98
C LYS A 192 4.20 -9.01 11.47
N PRO A 193 3.77 -7.82 11.95
CA PRO A 193 3.37 -7.63 13.34
C PRO A 193 2.31 -8.64 13.81
N LEU A 194 1.42 -9.05 12.90
CA LEU A 194 0.26 -9.88 13.20
C LEU A 194 0.57 -11.37 13.29
N ILE A 195 1.76 -11.84 12.88
CA ILE A 195 2.07 -13.28 12.69
C ILE A 195 1.73 -14.13 13.92
N LEU A 196 1.99 -13.62 15.13
CA LEU A 196 1.80 -14.38 16.36
C LEU A 196 0.42 -14.17 16.99
N ILE A 197 -0.24 -13.06 16.69
CA ILE A 197 -1.46 -12.65 17.40
C ILE A 197 -2.72 -12.73 16.54
N ILE A 198 -2.61 -12.96 15.22
CA ILE A 198 -3.75 -12.85 14.28
C ILE A 198 -4.95 -13.67 14.74
N ASN A 199 -4.74 -14.91 15.20
CA ASN A 199 -5.84 -15.78 15.64
C ASN A 199 -6.51 -15.32 16.93
N ASP A 200 -5.82 -14.53 17.74
CA ASP A 200 -6.36 -13.99 18.99
C ASP A 200 -7.17 -12.70 18.73
N ILE A 201 -6.91 -12.00 17.62
CA ILE A 201 -7.56 -10.73 17.25
C ILE A 201 -8.60 -10.86 16.13
N ILE A 202 -8.70 -12.03 15.49
CA ILE A 202 -9.75 -12.34 14.52
C ILE A 202 -11.12 -12.05 15.14
N ALA A 203 -11.96 -11.32 14.41
CA ALA A 203 -13.30 -11.00 14.86
C ALA A 203 -14.09 -12.29 15.18
N PRO A 204 -14.91 -12.32 16.25
CA PRO A 204 -15.63 -13.52 16.68
C PRO A 204 -16.51 -14.17 15.61
N ASP A 205 -16.92 -13.40 14.60
CA ASP A 205 -17.77 -13.86 13.50
C ASP A 205 -17.06 -14.84 12.55
N TYR A 206 -15.73 -14.89 12.58
CA TYR A 206 -14.94 -15.81 11.76
C TYR A 206 -14.64 -17.11 12.50
N LYS A 207 -15.01 -18.24 11.89
CA LYS A 207 -14.90 -19.59 12.49
C LYS A 207 -13.63 -20.35 12.12
N PHE A 208 -12.62 -19.69 11.56
CA PHE A 208 -11.40 -20.35 11.10
C PHE A 208 -10.15 -19.56 11.46
N GLY A 209 -9.05 -20.29 11.69
CA GLY A 209 -7.76 -19.70 11.96
C GLY A 209 -7.02 -19.29 10.67
N ILE A 210 -6.20 -18.26 10.79
CA ILE A 210 -5.28 -17.79 9.74
C ILE A 210 -3.85 -18.10 10.16
N LYS A 211 -3.05 -18.58 9.22
CA LYS A 211 -1.60 -18.76 9.39
C LYS A 211 -0.85 -17.82 8.46
N ILE A 212 -0.34 -16.72 9.00
CA ILE A 212 0.53 -15.80 8.26
C ILE A 212 1.95 -16.40 8.18
N PRO A 213 2.53 -16.57 6.98
CA PRO A 213 3.90 -17.06 6.84
C PRO A 213 4.93 -16.10 7.42
N LYS A 214 6.06 -16.61 7.93
CA LYS A 214 7.19 -15.76 8.40
C LYS A 214 7.73 -14.85 7.29
N THR A 215 7.74 -15.34 6.06
CA THR A 215 8.13 -14.60 4.85
C THR A 215 6.90 -14.15 4.07
N VAL A 216 5.96 -13.49 4.75
CA VAL A 216 4.73 -12.99 4.14
C VAL A 216 5.05 -11.96 3.05
N THR A 217 4.32 -12.05 1.93
CA THR A 217 4.39 -11.11 0.80
C THR A 217 3.00 -10.55 0.55
N MET A 218 2.89 -9.45 -0.22
CA MET A 218 1.59 -8.87 -0.59
C MET A 218 0.63 -9.87 -1.28
N ASN A 219 1.15 -10.93 -1.91
CA ASN A 219 0.32 -11.97 -2.53
C ASN A 219 -0.29 -12.96 -1.52
N PHE A 220 0.05 -12.86 -0.23
CA PHE A 220 -0.64 -13.63 0.81
C PHE A 220 -2.12 -13.30 0.85
N ILE A 221 -2.46 -12.01 0.74
CA ILE A 221 -3.84 -11.55 0.63
C ILE A 221 -4.26 -11.68 -0.84
N ASN A 222 -4.81 -12.84 -1.19
CA ASN A 222 -5.15 -13.17 -2.58
C ASN A 222 -6.66 -13.15 -2.86
N THR A 223 -7.51 -12.96 -1.85
CA THR A 223 -8.96 -12.82 -2.00
C THR A 223 -9.53 -11.69 -1.14
N LYS A 224 -10.74 -11.27 -1.46
CA LYS A 224 -11.49 -10.25 -0.72
C LYS A 224 -11.82 -10.70 0.69
N GLU A 225 -12.16 -11.97 0.87
CA GLU A 225 -12.52 -12.54 2.17
C GLU A 225 -11.32 -12.50 3.13
N LEU A 226 -10.14 -12.96 2.68
CA LEU A 226 -8.93 -12.90 3.49
C LEU A 226 -8.52 -11.46 3.82
N TYR A 227 -8.70 -10.54 2.86
CA TYR A 227 -8.47 -9.12 3.09
C TYR A 227 -9.37 -8.55 4.19
N ASN A 228 -10.68 -8.82 4.12
CA ASN A 228 -11.64 -8.35 5.11
C ASN A 228 -11.31 -8.88 6.50
N ILE A 229 -10.98 -10.16 6.63
CA ILE A 229 -10.64 -10.74 7.94
C ILE A 229 -9.43 -10.04 8.56
N ILE A 230 -8.37 -9.81 7.77
CA ILE A 230 -7.17 -9.15 8.27
C ILE A 230 -7.47 -7.67 8.57
N LEU A 231 -8.23 -6.99 7.72
CA LEU A 231 -8.63 -5.60 7.93
C LEU A 231 -9.45 -5.44 9.21
N ASP A 232 -10.46 -6.28 9.41
CA ASP A 232 -11.33 -6.25 10.60
C ASP A 232 -10.57 -6.63 11.87
N SER A 233 -9.60 -7.55 11.77
CA SER A 233 -8.68 -7.86 12.87
C SER A 233 -7.83 -6.65 13.27
N VAL A 234 -7.31 -5.91 12.28
CA VAL A 234 -6.55 -4.67 12.55
C VAL A 234 -7.46 -3.56 13.09
N ARG A 235 -8.68 -3.41 12.56
CA ARG A 235 -9.68 -2.46 13.08
C ARG A 235 -10.01 -2.77 14.54
N ASN A 236 -10.21 -4.03 14.88
CA ASN A 236 -10.50 -4.47 16.24
C ASN A 236 -9.37 -4.07 17.22
N ILE A 237 -8.11 -4.37 16.89
CA ILE A 237 -7.00 -4.02 17.78
C ILE A 237 -6.75 -2.50 17.86
N CYS A 238 -6.95 -1.76 16.76
CA CYS A 238 -6.82 -0.30 16.74
C CYS A 238 -7.94 0.36 17.57
N SER A 239 -9.18 -0.12 17.45
CA SER A 239 -10.30 0.33 18.28
C SER A 239 -10.04 0.11 19.78
N GLN A 240 -9.49 -1.05 20.14
CA GLN A 240 -9.08 -1.33 21.52
C GLN A 240 -7.88 -0.50 22.02
N SER A 241 -7.19 0.18 21.11
CA SER A 241 -6.06 1.07 21.38
C SER A 241 -6.44 2.54 21.17
N GLU A 242 -7.72 2.82 20.92
CA GLU A 242 -8.27 4.17 20.70
C GLU A 242 -7.59 4.95 19.55
N ILE A 243 -7.13 4.24 18.52
CA ILE A 243 -6.55 4.85 17.31
C ILE A 243 -7.34 4.49 16.05
N PRO A 244 -7.40 5.40 15.05
CA PRO A 244 -7.86 5.06 13.71
C PRO A 244 -7.00 3.96 13.06
N PRO A 245 -7.58 3.04 12.27
CA PRO A 245 -6.84 1.93 11.67
C PRO A 245 -5.62 2.38 10.88
N ILE A 246 -5.71 3.47 10.11
CA ILE A 246 -4.59 3.94 9.28
C ILE A 246 -3.32 4.27 10.07
N ILE A 247 -3.43 4.60 11.37
CA ILE A 247 -2.28 4.84 12.25
C ILE A 247 -1.42 3.59 12.39
N TYR A 248 -2.02 2.39 12.38
CA TYR A 248 -1.29 1.12 12.34
C TYR A 248 -0.33 1.04 11.15
N ASP A 249 -0.76 1.47 9.96
CA ASP A 249 0.09 1.48 8.78
C ASP A 249 1.29 2.42 8.95
N TYR A 250 1.07 3.62 9.52
CA TYR A 250 2.17 4.53 9.83
C TYR A 250 3.14 3.93 10.85
N TRP A 251 2.61 3.32 11.91
CA TRP A 251 3.43 2.62 12.89
C TRP A 251 4.27 1.54 12.22
N CYS A 252 3.69 0.66 11.38
CA CYS A 252 4.45 -0.40 10.69
C CYS A 252 5.60 0.10 9.78
N TRP A 253 5.53 1.36 9.38
CA TRP A 253 6.51 2.00 8.49
C TRP A 253 7.41 3.02 9.19
N ASP A 254 7.27 3.22 10.51
CA ASP A 254 8.20 4.05 11.29
C ASP A 254 9.59 3.38 11.35
N ASP A 255 10.65 4.16 11.16
CA ASP A 255 12.04 3.69 11.18
C ASP A 255 12.54 3.38 12.60
N LYS A 256 11.78 3.72 13.65
CA LYS A 256 12.15 3.60 15.07
C LYS A 256 12.12 2.17 15.65
N HIS A 257 11.71 1.15 14.89
CA HIS A 257 11.64 -0.24 15.37
C HIS A 257 12.98 -0.89 15.71
#